data_AF-A0A965P5F8-F1
#
_entry.id   AF-A0A965P5F8-F1
#
_cell.length_a   1.000
_cell.length_b   1.000
_cell.length_c   1.000
_cell.angle_alpha   90.00
_cell.angle_beta   90.00
_cell.angle_gamma   90.00
#
_symmetry.space_group_name_H-M   'P 1'
#
loop_
_entity.id
_entity.type
_entity.pdbx_description
1 polymer ?
#
loop_
_entity_poly.entity_id
_entity_poly.type
_entity_poly.pdbx_seq_one_letter_code
_entity_poly.pdbx_strand_id
1 'polypeptide(L)'
;MVSAKAGAGKSYYLKQYIQNYKKIYKDNKVYLMSESNTDKLIDDLVKRIPLDKFVESELEWSDIPDHSLLAFDDIDCLENTKENGFLKKKLYHLMNSSIQNARKKHISIVQTVHCATDGQTTKVMLLSCSSFVFFLNSVSIQHKNALNKYLGISKENIKKILSMKGRWVCIFNMTPMVIMGEREIYILGSN
;
A
#
# COMPACT_ATOMS: atom_id res chain seq x y z
N MET A 1 -1.47 -2.83 1.12
CA MET A 1 -1.77 -1.42 1.43
C MET A 1 -1.12 -1.05 2.75
N VAL A 2 -0.46 0.10 2.85
CA VAL A 2 0.20 0.59 4.06
C VAL A 2 -0.41 1.94 4.44
N SER A 3 -1.07 2.03 5.59
CA SER A 3 -1.76 3.25 6.00
C SER A 3 -1.22 3.81 7.32
N ALA A 4 -0.88 5.10 7.31
CA ALA A 4 -0.59 5.89 8.51
C ALA A 4 -0.38 7.38 8.18
N LYS A 5 -0.49 8.22 9.21
CA LYS A 5 -0.11 9.64 9.14
C LYS A 5 1.38 9.82 8.78
N ALA A 6 1.75 11.00 8.29
CA ALA A 6 3.15 11.38 8.10
C ALA A 6 3.97 11.19 9.39
N GLY A 7 5.22 10.74 9.27
CA GLY A 7 6.11 10.48 10.40
C GLY A 7 5.90 9.16 11.16
N ALA A 8 4.86 8.37 10.86
CA ALA A 8 4.60 7.11 11.57
C ALA A 8 5.61 5.99 11.23
N GLY A 9 6.26 6.08 10.07
CA GLY A 9 7.25 5.09 9.59
C GLY A 9 6.87 4.37 8.29
N LYS A 10 5.93 4.90 7.49
CA LYS A 10 5.52 4.30 6.20
C LYS A 10 6.70 4.02 5.28
N SER A 11 7.55 5.02 5.02
CA SER A 11 8.72 4.89 4.13
C SER A 11 9.72 3.85 4.64
N TYR A 12 9.91 3.75 5.97
CA TYR A 12 10.76 2.72 6.57
C TYR A 12 10.18 1.31 6.39
N TYR A 13 8.87 1.15 6.54
CA TYR A 13 8.20 -0.12 6.26
C TYR A 13 8.26 -0.46 4.77
N LEU A 14 7.99 0.50 3.89
CA LEU A 14 8.05 0.34 2.43
C LEU A 14 9.46 -0.09 2.00
N LYS A 15 10.52 0.54 2.53
CA LYS A 15 11.91 0.14 2.32
C LYS A 15 12.13 -1.33 2.69
N GLN A 16 11.75 -1.73 3.90
CA GLN A 16 11.93 -3.12 4.37
C GLN A 16 11.12 -4.11 3.51
N TYR A 17 9.90 -3.73 3.12
CA TYR A 17 9.07 -4.52 2.22
C TYR A 17 9.77 -4.73 0.87
N ILE A 18 10.28 -3.66 0.25
CA ILE A 18 11.02 -3.73 -1.01
C ILE A 18 12.30 -4.56 -0.88
N GLN A 19 13.05 -4.40 0.21
CA GLN A 19 14.25 -5.20 0.47
C GLN A 19 13.93 -6.69 0.57
N ASN A 20 12.88 -7.05 1.31
CA ASN A 20 12.45 -8.44 1.44
C ASN A 20 11.86 -8.98 0.14
N TYR A 21 11.14 -8.16 -0.61
CA TYR A 21 10.65 -8.50 -1.94
C TYR A 21 11.80 -8.89 -2.88
N LYS A 22 12.86 -8.06 -2.96
CA LYS A 22 14.05 -8.36 -3.78
C LYS A 22 14.83 -9.59 -3.31
N LYS A 23 14.80 -9.93 -2.02
CA LYS A 23 15.42 -11.18 -1.53
C LYS A 23 14.69 -12.41 -2.05
N ILE A 24 13.36 -12.35 -2.12
CA ILE A 24 12.49 -13.44 -2.58
C ILE A 24 12.48 -13.50 -4.12
N TYR A 25 12.37 -12.34 -4.77
CA TYR A 25 12.27 -12.18 -6.22
C TYR A 25 13.43 -11.34 -6.75
N LYS A 26 14.60 -11.99 -6.89
CA LYS A 26 15.87 -11.32 -7.21
C LYS A 26 15.86 -10.59 -8.55
N ASP A 27 15.15 -11.12 -9.54
CA ASP A 27 15.11 -10.58 -10.90
C ASP A 27 13.99 -9.55 -11.11
N ASN A 28 13.05 -9.44 -10.16
CA ASN A 28 11.90 -8.57 -10.30
C ASN A 28 12.32 -7.11 -10.12
N LYS A 29 11.99 -6.28 -11.12
CA LYS A 29 12.19 -4.84 -11.04
C LYS A 29 11.15 -4.19 -10.14
N VAL A 30 11.56 -3.14 -9.45
CA VAL A 30 10.70 -2.34 -8.57
C VAL A 30 10.55 -0.96 -9.15
N TYR A 31 9.32 -0.55 -9.42
CA TYR A 31 8.97 0.76 -9.97
C TYR A 31 8.28 1.60 -8.91
N LEU A 32 8.66 2.87 -8.79
CA LEU A 32 8.10 3.81 -7.82
C LEU A 32 7.46 5.00 -8.51
N MET A 33 6.19 5.23 -8.22
CA MET A 33 5.46 6.47 -8.49
C MET A 33 5.20 7.15 -7.14
N SER A 34 5.73 8.34 -6.94
CA SER A 34 5.68 9.02 -5.65
C SER A 34 5.50 10.52 -5.84
N GLU A 35 4.76 11.16 -4.93
CA GLU A 35 4.64 12.61 -4.87
C GLU A 35 6.01 13.28 -4.64
N SER A 36 6.83 12.70 -3.76
CA SER A 36 8.19 13.19 -3.54
C SER A 36 9.11 12.78 -4.67
N ASN A 37 9.91 13.73 -5.16
CA ASN A 37 10.89 13.49 -6.23
C ASN A 37 12.11 12.68 -5.78
N THR A 38 12.43 12.68 -4.48
CA THR A 38 13.61 11.99 -3.92
C THR A 38 13.34 11.45 -2.53
N ASP A 39 13.81 10.25 -2.24
CA ASP A 39 13.83 9.66 -0.91
C ASP A 39 15.04 8.72 -0.78
N LYS A 40 16.10 9.23 -0.11
CA LYS A 40 17.35 8.50 0.14
C LYS A 40 17.15 7.13 0.79
N LEU A 41 16.02 6.87 1.45
CA LEU A 41 15.75 5.57 2.08
C LEU A 41 15.42 4.48 1.06
N ILE A 42 14.81 4.84 -0.07
CA ILE A 42 14.23 3.89 -1.04
C ILE A 42 14.80 4.05 -2.45
N ASP A 43 15.42 5.18 -2.79
CA ASP A 43 15.87 5.49 -4.15
C ASP A 43 16.83 4.45 -4.73
N ASP A 44 17.78 3.96 -3.93
CA ASP A 44 18.74 2.93 -4.33
C ASP A 44 18.08 1.55 -4.60
N LEU A 45 16.82 1.39 -4.20
CA LEU A 45 16.09 0.13 -4.30
C LEU A 45 15.08 0.13 -5.46
N VAL A 46 14.83 1.25 -6.12
CA VAL A 46 13.71 1.37 -7.05
C VAL A 46 14.11 2.09 -8.33
N LYS A 47 13.34 1.89 -9.40
CA LYS A 47 13.33 2.75 -10.58
C LYS A 47 12.16 3.73 -10.45
N ARG A 48 12.45 5.00 -10.20
CA ARG A 48 11.42 6.05 -10.17
C ARG A 48 10.84 6.28 -11.56
N ILE A 49 9.53 6.40 -11.63
CA ILE A 49 8.81 6.88 -12.80
C ILE A 49 8.46 8.35 -12.50
N PRO A 50 9.09 9.32 -13.21
CA PRO A 50 8.81 10.74 -13.01
C PRO A 50 7.33 11.05 -13.29
N LEU A 51 6.66 11.71 -12.34
CA LEU A 51 5.22 11.99 -12.44
C LEU A 51 4.89 13.09 -13.46
N ASP A 52 5.80 14.04 -13.66
CA ASP A 52 5.74 15.08 -14.69
C ASP A 52 5.63 14.46 -16.09
N LYS A 53 6.46 13.46 -16.39
CA LYS A 53 6.43 12.72 -17.67
C LYS A 53 5.21 11.82 -17.81
N PHE A 54 4.61 11.42 -16.70
CA PHE A 54 3.42 10.56 -16.73
C PHE A 54 2.18 11.31 -17.26
N VAL A 55 2.09 12.63 -17.05
CA VAL A 55 1.01 13.46 -17.61
C VAL A 55 0.99 13.38 -19.13
N GLU A 56 2.16 13.44 -19.75
CA GLU A 56 2.34 13.40 -21.21
C GLU A 56 2.21 11.98 -21.79
N SER A 57 2.46 10.94 -20.98
CA SER A 57 2.41 9.55 -21.42
C SER A 57 1.02 8.93 -21.44
N GLU A 58 0.79 8.00 -22.37
CA GLU A 58 -0.34 7.05 -22.37
C GLU A 58 0.03 5.74 -21.64
N LEU A 59 0.78 5.83 -20.54
CA LEU A 59 1.21 4.63 -19.82
C LEU A 59 -0.01 3.92 -19.20
N GLU A 60 -0.25 2.71 -19.68
CA GLU A 60 -1.34 1.83 -19.26
C GLU A 60 -0.84 0.67 -18.40
N TRP A 61 -1.75 -0.03 -17.75
CA TRP A 61 -1.38 -1.18 -16.89
C TRP A 61 -0.66 -2.28 -17.68
N SER A 62 -0.95 -2.42 -18.98
CA SER A 62 -0.35 -3.41 -19.87
C SER A 62 1.12 -3.15 -20.15
N ASP A 63 1.57 -1.91 -20.00
CA ASP A 63 2.97 -1.51 -20.20
C ASP A 63 3.83 -1.83 -18.97
N ILE A 64 3.21 -2.11 -17.83
CA ILE A 64 3.93 -2.54 -16.63
C ILE A 64 4.55 -3.91 -16.93
N PRO A 65 5.88 -4.04 -16.74
CA PRO A 65 6.56 -5.31 -17.01
C PRO A 65 6.07 -6.42 -16.10
N ASP A 66 6.00 -7.60 -16.68
CA ASP A 66 5.66 -8.83 -15.97
C ASP A 66 6.70 -9.09 -14.87
N HIS A 67 6.28 -9.78 -13.81
CA HIS A 67 7.12 -10.10 -12.65
C HIS A 67 7.81 -8.85 -12.06
N SER A 68 7.00 -7.89 -11.62
CA SER A 68 7.49 -6.64 -11.05
C SER A 68 6.75 -6.23 -9.78
N LEU A 69 7.31 -5.26 -9.07
CA LEU A 69 6.63 -4.55 -7.99
C LEU A 69 6.37 -3.12 -8.42
N LEU A 70 5.10 -2.71 -8.38
CA LEU A 70 4.69 -1.32 -8.60
C LEU A 70 4.32 -0.68 -7.25
N ALA A 71 5.07 0.34 -6.86
CA ALA A 71 4.88 1.09 -5.63
C ALA A 71 4.28 2.47 -5.91
N PHE A 72 3.16 2.77 -5.25
CA PHE A 72 2.52 4.08 -5.23
C PHE A 72 2.72 4.70 -3.85
N ASP A 73 3.61 5.68 -3.73
CA ASP A 73 3.98 6.26 -2.44
C ASP A 73 3.44 7.67 -2.28
N ASP A 74 2.57 7.86 -1.27
CA ASP A 74 1.98 9.15 -0.89
C ASP A 74 1.36 9.94 -2.07
N ILE A 75 0.85 9.24 -3.11
CA ILE A 75 0.13 9.87 -4.22
C ILE A 75 -1.19 10.53 -3.79
N ASP A 76 -1.67 10.25 -2.58
CA ASP A 76 -2.79 10.94 -1.94
C ASP A 76 -2.43 12.38 -1.51
N CYS A 77 -1.15 12.68 -1.29
CA CYS A 77 -0.64 14.01 -0.97
C CYS A 77 -0.57 14.97 -2.15
N LEU A 78 -0.67 14.48 -3.40
CA LEU A 78 -0.74 15.36 -4.57
C LEU A 78 -1.88 16.38 -4.39
N GLU A 79 -1.51 17.66 -4.41
CA GLU A 79 -2.45 18.77 -4.27
C GLU A 79 -3.50 18.73 -5.38
N ASN A 80 -4.74 19.13 -5.07
CA ASN A 80 -5.81 19.18 -6.08
C ASN A 80 -5.78 20.50 -6.85
N THR A 81 -4.68 20.79 -7.55
CA THR A 81 -4.60 21.89 -8.53
C THR A 81 -5.19 21.45 -9.87
N LYS A 82 -5.37 22.37 -10.84
CA LYS A 82 -5.88 22.01 -12.17
C LYS A 82 -4.98 20.98 -12.87
N GLU A 83 -3.66 21.17 -12.78
CA GLU A 83 -2.65 20.28 -13.37
C GLU A 83 -2.54 18.97 -12.60
N ASN A 84 -2.39 19.05 -11.28
CA ASN A 84 -2.24 17.87 -10.43
C ASN A 84 -3.53 17.03 -10.33
N GLY A 85 -4.70 17.64 -10.48
CA GLY A 85 -5.98 16.93 -10.50
C GLY A 85 -6.07 15.92 -11.64
N PHE A 86 -5.57 16.29 -12.82
CA PHE A 86 -5.48 15.37 -13.97
C PHE A 86 -4.46 14.25 -13.72
N LEU A 87 -3.26 14.61 -13.26
CA LEU A 87 -2.21 13.66 -12.88
C LEU A 87 -2.71 12.64 -11.85
N LYS A 88 -3.33 13.11 -10.77
CA LYS A 88 -3.90 12.29 -9.70
C LYS A 88 -4.95 11.33 -10.28
N LYS A 89 -5.87 11.82 -11.11
CA LYS A 89 -6.87 10.95 -11.77
C LYS A 89 -6.22 9.87 -12.63
N LYS A 90 -5.20 10.21 -13.43
CA LYS A 90 -4.44 9.22 -14.22
C LYS A 90 -3.74 8.19 -13.32
N LEU A 91 -3.08 8.62 -12.24
CA LEU A 91 -2.38 7.72 -11.31
C LEU A 91 -3.34 6.73 -10.65
N TYR A 92 -4.48 7.21 -10.15
CA TYR A 92 -5.50 6.35 -9.57
C TYR A 92 -6.13 5.42 -10.63
N HIS A 93 -6.28 5.87 -11.87
CA HIS A 93 -6.72 5.01 -12.96
C HIS A 93 -5.73 3.87 -13.22
N LEU A 94 -4.45 4.19 -13.43
CA LEU A 94 -3.39 3.20 -13.63
C LEU A 94 -3.30 2.23 -12.45
N MET A 95 -3.32 2.74 -11.21
CA MET A 95 -3.27 1.92 -10.00
C MET A 95 -4.45 0.95 -9.94
N ASN A 96 -5.68 1.43 -10.14
CA ASN A 96 -6.87 0.60 -10.07
C ASN A 96 -6.91 -0.45 -11.20
N SER A 97 -6.56 -0.06 -12.43
CA SER A 97 -6.43 -0.97 -13.57
C SER A 97 -5.34 -2.02 -13.33
N SER A 98 -4.21 -1.61 -12.74
CA SER A 98 -3.12 -2.52 -12.35
C SER A 98 -3.58 -3.50 -11.27
N ILE A 99 -4.28 -3.06 -10.22
CA ILE A 99 -4.80 -3.93 -9.15
C ILE A 99 -5.71 -5.03 -9.72
N GLN A 100 -6.59 -4.68 -10.66
CA GLN A 100 -7.51 -5.64 -11.27
C GLN A 100 -6.81 -6.67 -12.17
N ASN A 101 -5.72 -6.27 -12.82
CA ASN A 101 -5.03 -7.10 -13.80
C ASN A 101 -3.71 -7.71 -13.29
N ALA A 102 -3.27 -7.36 -12.08
CA ALA A 102 -1.91 -7.65 -11.57
C ALA A 102 -1.55 -9.14 -11.66
N ARG A 103 -2.54 -10.02 -11.40
CA ARG A 103 -2.37 -11.48 -11.43
C ARG A 103 -1.98 -12.02 -12.80
N LYS A 104 -2.42 -11.38 -13.89
CA LYS A 104 -2.13 -11.82 -15.28
C LYS A 104 -0.64 -11.75 -15.60
N LYS A 105 0.06 -10.81 -14.98
CA LYS A 105 1.48 -10.48 -15.23
C LYS A 105 2.36 -10.72 -14.01
N HIS A 106 1.83 -11.34 -12.95
CA HIS A 106 2.52 -11.51 -11.67
C HIS A 106 3.09 -10.19 -11.08
N ILE A 107 2.32 -9.10 -11.21
CA ILE A 107 2.69 -7.78 -10.67
C ILE A 107 2.25 -7.72 -9.21
N SER A 108 3.17 -7.38 -8.32
CA SER A 108 2.90 -7.02 -6.94
C SER A 108 2.65 -5.51 -6.85
N ILE A 109 1.72 -5.09 -6.00
CA ILE A 109 1.37 -3.67 -5.84
C ILE A 109 1.40 -3.30 -4.37
N VAL A 110 2.11 -2.21 -4.06
CA VAL A 110 2.12 -1.60 -2.74
C VAL A 110 1.69 -0.14 -2.87
N GLN A 111 0.77 0.28 -2.01
CA GLN A 111 0.36 1.68 -1.92
C GLN A 111 0.54 2.14 -0.48
N THR A 112 1.17 3.30 -0.28
CA THR A 112 1.15 4.02 0.99
C THR A 112 0.07 5.11 0.92
N VAL A 113 -0.69 5.28 2.02
CA VAL A 113 -1.71 6.33 2.14
C VAL A 113 -1.80 6.89 3.56
N HIS A 114 -2.26 8.12 3.68
CA HIS A 114 -2.53 8.77 4.96
C HIS A 114 -3.90 8.40 5.53
N CYS A 115 -4.90 8.20 4.67
CA CYS A 115 -6.26 7.86 5.05
C CYS A 115 -6.66 6.49 4.48
N ALA A 116 -6.86 5.50 5.35
CA ALA A 116 -7.24 4.15 4.92
C ALA A 116 -8.60 4.10 4.20
N THR A 117 -9.55 4.95 4.61
CA THR A 117 -10.95 4.90 4.17
C THR A 117 -11.41 6.26 3.62
N ASP A 118 -10.70 6.74 2.59
CA ASP A 118 -10.98 7.99 1.87
C ASP A 118 -12.00 7.79 0.73
N GLY A 119 -13.12 7.13 1.04
CA GLY A 119 -14.20 6.88 0.09
C GLY A 119 -13.72 6.16 -1.18
N GLN A 120 -14.07 6.71 -2.35
CA GLN A 120 -13.79 6.09 -3.65
C GLN A 120 -12.30 6.00 -3.96
N THR A 121 -11.48 6.90 -3.41
CA THR A 121 -10.02 6.97 -3.63
C THR A 121 -9.33 5.68 -3.18
N THR A 122 -9.65 5.18 -1.99
CA THR A 122 -8.98 4.00 -1.42
C THR A 122 -9.80 2.73 -1.47
N LYS A 123 -11.08 2.80 -1.86
CA LYS A 123 -12.00 1.65 -1.85
C LYS A 123 -11.49 0.46 -2.66
N VAL A 124 -10.99 0.69 -3.89
CA VAL A 124 -10.51 -0.39 -4.77
C VAL A 124 -9.33 -1.12 -4.13
N MET A 125 -8.33 -0.38 -3.66
CA MET A 125 -7.16 -0.96 -3.00
C MET A 125 -7.54 -1.67 -1.70
N LEU A 126 -8.36 -1.05 -0.84
CA LEU A 126 -8.73 -1.65 0.44
C LEU A 126 -9.50 -2.97 0.27
N LEU A 127 -10.42 -3.05 -0.69
CA LEU A 127 -11.18 -4.28 -0.99
C LEU A 127 -10.34 -5.35 -1.69
N SER A 128 -9.32 -4.97 -2.44
CA SER A 128 -8.50 -5.90 -3.24
C SER A 128 -7.18 -6.28 -2.57
N CYS A 129 -6.80 -5.61 -1.48
CA CYS A 129 -5.50 -5.83 -0.87
C CYS A 129 -5.42 -7.21 -0.21
N SER A 130 -4.32 -7.92 -0.51
CA SER A 130 -3.96 -9.17 0.16
C SER A 130 -3.36 -8.95 1.54
N SER A 131 -2.83 -7.75 1.79
CA SER A 131 -2.36 -7.33 3.11
C SER A 131 -2.66 -5.86 3.39
N PHE A 132 -3.06 -5.59 4.62
CA PHE A 132 -3.31 -4.25 5.16
C PHE A 132 -2.40 -3.98 6.35
N VAL A 133 -1.53 -2.98 6.23
CA VAL A 133 -0.53 -2.62 7.23
C VAL A 133 -0.89 -1.28 7.82
N PHE A 134 -0.82 -1.15 9.13
CA PHE A 134 -0.97 0.13 9.83
C PHE A 134 -0.08 0.19 11.06
N PHE A 135 0.08 1.39 11.62
CA PHE A 135 1.02 1.66 12.70
C PHE A 135 0.29 1.96 14.00
N LEU A 136 0.66 1.26 15.08
CA LEU A 136 -0.03 1.28 16.38
C LEU A 136 -0.03 2.67 17.02
N ASN A 137 1.08 3.41 16.90
CA ASN A 137 1.20 4.79 17.42
C ASN A 137 0.45 5.84 16.59
N SER A 138 -0.11 5.47 15.44
CA SER A 138 -0.85 6.39 14.56
C SER A 138 -2.25 5.88 14.20
N VAL A 139 -2.81 4.98 15.01
CA VAL A 139 -4.16 4.44 14.81
C VAL A 139 -5.17 5.59 14.85
N SER A 140 -6.11 5.55 13.91
CA SER A 140 -7.16 6.55 13.74
C SER A 140 -8.51 5.84 13.57
N ILE A 141 -9.60 6.61 13.59
CA ILE A 141 -10.94 6.07 13.32
C ILE A 141 -11.01 5.38 11.95
N GLN A 142 -10.24 5.86 10.97
CA GLN A 142 -10.18 5.28 9.62
C GLN A 142 -9.58 3.88 9.64
N HIS A 143 -8.55 3.63 10.45
CA HIS A 143 -8.00 2.29 10.64
C HIS A 143 -9.02 1.36 11.31
N LYS A 144 -9.71 1.81 12.36
CA LYS A 144 -10.77 1.01 13.01
C LYS A 144 -11.92 0.70 12.05
N ASN A 145 -12.28 1.65 11.19
CA ASN A 145 -13.28 1.46 10.14
C ASN A 145 -12.79 0.44 9.09
N ALA A 146 -11.54 0.52 8.64
CA ALA A 146 -10.94 -0.45 7.73
C ALA A 146 -11.02 -1.87 8.31
N LEU A 147 -10.54 -2.07 9.54
CA LEU A 147 -10.54 -3.36 10.21
C LEU A 147 -11.96 -3.94 10.37
N ASN A 148 -12.91 -3.13 10.85
CA ASN A 148 -14.26 -3.60 11.15
C ASN A 148 -15.14 -3.72 9.90
N LYS A 149 -15.25 -2.65 9.11
CA LYS A 149 -16.22 -2.55 8.01
C LYS A 149 -15.75 -3.20 6.71
N TYR A 150 -14.43 -3.23 6.46
CA TYR A 150 -13.88 -3.73 5.20
C TYR A 150 -13.22 -5.10 5.36
N LEU A 151 -12.53 -5.35 6.47
CA LEU A 151 -11.90 -6.64 6.76
C LEU A 151 -12.76 -7.56 7.64
N GLY A 152 -13.92 -7.11 8.12
CA GLY A 152 -14.86 -7.94 8.89
C GLY A 152 -14.36 -8.36 10.28
N ILE A 153 -13.35 -7.68 10.83
CA ILE A 153 -12.75 -8.06 12.11
C ILE A 153 -13.64 -7.56 13.26
N SER A 154 -14.01 -8.47 14.17
CA SER A 154 -14.84 -8.15 15.33
C SER A 154 -14.18 -7.09 16.23
N LYS A 155 -15.01 -6.31 16.94
CA LYS A 155 -14.52 -5.26 17.86
C LYS A 155 -13.59 -5.82 18.94
N GLU A 156 -13.83 -7.04 19.41
CA GLU A 156 -12.97 -7.72 20.38
C GLU A 156 -11.60 -8.04 19.80
N ASN A 157 -11.57 -8.63 18.61
CA ASN A 157 -10.34 -8.90 17.90
C ASN A 157 -9.57 -7.62 17.56
N ILE A 158 -10.27 -6.54 17.20
CA ILE A 158 -9.63 -5.22 17.00
C ILE A 158 -8.96 -4.75 18.29
N LYS A 159 -9.60 -4.88 19.47
CA LYS A 159 -8.94 -4.52 20.74
C LYS A 159 -7.67 -5.32 20.96
N LYS A 160 -7.69 -6.63 20.70
CA LYS A 160 -6.50 -7.50 20.79
C LYS A 160 -5.39 -7.03 19.84
N ILE A 161 -5.73 -6.76 18.58
CA ILE A 161 -4.78 -6.25 17.58
C ILE A 161 -4.15 -4.92 18.06
N LEU A 162 -4.97 -4.00 18.56
CA LEU A 162 -4.49 -2.69 19.01
C LEU A 162 -3.68 -2.73 20.31
N SER A 163 -3.73 -3.84 21.06
CA SER A 163 -2.89 -4.07 22.24
C SER A 163 -1.57 -4.78 21.95
N MET A 164 -1.31 -5.18 20.70
CA MET A 164 -0.07 -5.85 20.30
C MET A 164 1.15 -4.97 20.59
N LYS A 165 2.30 -5.60 20.83
CA LYS A 165 3.57 -4.88 21.05
C LYS A 165 4.33 -4.71 19.73
N GLY A 166 4.76 -3.49 19.43
CA GLY A 166 5.56 -3.17 18.23
C GLY A 166 5.15 -1.85 17.60
N ARG A 167 5.70 -1.53 16.43
CA ARG A 167 5.36 -0.30 15.69
C ARG A 167 4.21 -0.49 14.71
N TRP A 168 4.15 -1.63 14.01
CA TRP A 168 3.18 -1.90 12.97
C TRP A 168 2.50 -3.25 13.15
N VAL A 169 1.30 -3.36 12.57
CA VAL A 169 0.55 -4.60 12.39
C VAL A 169 0.22 -4.76 10.92
N CYS A 170 0.43 -5.95 10.40
CA CYS A 170 0.03 -6.41 9.08
C CYS A 170 -1.09 -7.44 9.24
N ILE A 171 -2.21 -7.18 8.59
CA ILE A 171 -3.33 -8.09 8.44
C ILE A 171 -3.21 -8.72 7.06
N PHE A 172 -3.01 -10.03 7.01
CA PHE A 172 -3.09 -10.80 5.77
C PHE A 172 -4.55 -11.16 5.51
N ASN A 173 -5.14 -10.53 4.50
CA ASN A 173 -6.52 -10.71 4.08
C ASN A 173 -6.66 -11.96 3.20
N MET A 174 -6.46 -13.11 3.84
CA MET A 174 -6.60 -14.45 3.27
C MET A 174 -7.46 -15.30 4.19
N THR A 175 -7.77 -16.52 3.76
CA THR A 175 -8.48 -17.50 4.58
C THR A 175 -7.54 -18.65 4.93
N PRO A 176 -7.20 -18.89 6.21
CA PRO A 176 -7.60 -18.12 7.40
C PRO A 176 -6.86 -16.78 7.50
N MET A 177 -7.48 -15.78 8.13
CA MET A 177 -6.87 -14.45 8.26
C MET A 177 -5.70 -14.49 9.25
N VAL A 178 -4.56 -13.92 8.89
CA VAL A 178 -3.36 -13.91 9.72
C VAL A 178 -3.04 -12.49 10.17
N ILE A 179 -2.75 -12.33 11.47
CA ILE A 179 -2.30 -11.08 12.07
C ILE A 179 -0.83 -11.21 12.41
N MET A 180 -0.01 -10.31 11.89
CA MET A 180 1.42 -10.24 12.17
C MET A 180 1.78 -8.87 12.70
N GLY A 181 2.40 -8.82 13.86
CA GLY A 181 3.14 -7.66 14.35
C GLY A 181 4.65 -7.90 14.28
N GLU A 182 5.43 -6.95 14.80
CA GLU A 182 6.89 -7.09 14.85
C GLU A 182 7.39 -8.21 15.76
N ARG A 183 6.60 -8.58 16.77
CA ARG A 183 7.02 -9.50 17.85
C ARG A 183 6.19 -10.77 17.95
N GLU A 184 5.04 -10.81 17.28
CA GLU A 184 4.08 -11.89 17.42
C GLU A 184 3.27 -12.05 16.13
N ILE A 185 2.82 -13.28 15.90
CA ILE A 185 1.95 -13.64 14.79
C ILE A 185 0.87 -14.57 15.33
N TYR A 186 -0.36 -14.40 14.90
CA TYR A 186 -1.45 -15.31 15.23
C TYR A 186 -2.50 -15.36 14.13
N ILE A 187 -3.24 -16.46 14.09
CA ILE A 187 -4.36 -16.64 13.18
C ILE A 187 -5.60 -16.07 13.84
N LEU A 188 -6.35 -15.25 13.10
CA LEU A 188 -7.63 -14.71 13.52
C LEU A 188 -8.71 -15.79 13.33
N GLY A 189 -8.77 -16.73 14.27
CA GLY A 189 -9.82 -17.73 14.42
C GLY A 189 -10.23 -18.49 13.16
N SER A 190 -9.72 -19.72 12.99
CA SER A 190 -10.65 -20.83 12.81
C SER A 190 -11.21 -21.15 14.19
N ASN A 191 -12.41 -20.64 14.48
CA ASN A 191 -13.25 -21.20 15.55
C ASN A 191 -13.81 -22.54 15.08
#